data_AF-A0A8J2K5M9-F1
#
_entry.id   AF-A0A8J2K5M9-F1
#
_cell.length_a   1.000
_cell.length_b   1.000
_cell.length_c   1.000
_cell.angle_alpha   90.00
_cell.angle_beta   90.00
_cell.angle_gamma   90.00
#
_symmetry.space_group_name_H-M   'P 1'
#
loop_
_entity.id
_entity.type
_entity.pdbx_description
1 polymer ?
#
loop_
_entity_poly.entity_id
_entity_poly.type
_entity_poly.pdbx_seq_one_letter_code
_entity_poly.pdbx_strand_id
1 'polypeptide(L)'
;FRFLVKNVAKINLCFEKIAYGFAINVNSVAAQMMEVVRPTLARFLEKVNVYGTITSFWKPILLKTLPADQLHPAYGGPKDFRPVKVYG
;
A
#
# COMPACT_ATOMS: atom_id res chain seq x y z
N PHE A 1 22.95 -9.33 -13.54
CA PHE A 1 22.05 -10.44 -13.16
C PHE A 1 22.08 -10.81 -11.67
N ARG A 2 23.22 -11.15 -11.06
CA ARG A 2 23.32 -11.49 -9.61
C ARG A 2 22.84 -10.42 -8.63
N PHE A 3 22.91 -9.13 -9.01
CA PHE A 3 22.50 -8.00 -8.17
C PHE A 3 20.98 -7.85 -8.05
N LEU A 4 20.21 -8.24 -9.09
CA LEU A 4 18.75 -8.16 -9.09
C LEU A 4 18.15 -9.22 -8.16
N VAL A 5 18.67 -10.46 -8.24
CA VAL A 5 18.16 -11.62 -7.49
C VAL A 5 18.31 -11.45 -5.97
N LYS A 6 19.45 -10.93 -5.50
CA LYS A 6 19.67 -10.67 -4.06
C LYS A 6 18.72 -9.60 -3.50
N ASN A 7 18.34 -8.61 -4.31
CA ASN A 7 17.39 -7.59 -3.89
C ASN A 7 15.96 -8.12 -3.90
N VAL A 8 15.58 -8.95 -4.89
CA VAL A 8 14.26 -9.60 -4.96
C VAL A 8 14.01 -10.50 -3.74
N ALA A 9 15.01 -11.22 -3.23
CA ALA A 9 14.86 -12.03 -2.02
C ALA A 9 14.65 -11.19 -0.74
N LYS A 10 15.37 -10.07 -0.60
CA LYS A 10 15.17 -9.13 0.53
C LYS A 10 13.83 -8.42 0.47
N ILE A 11 13.41 -8.06 -0.75
CA ILE A 11 12.08 -7.57 -1.09
C ILE A 11 11.04 -8.58 -0.58
N ASN A 12 11.12 -9.85 -1.00
CA ASN A 12 10.20 -10.90 -0.53
C ASN A 12 10.16 -11.06 1.00
N LEU A 13 11.31 -11.01 1.70
CA LEU A 13 11.37 -11.08 3.17
C LEU A 13 10.70 -9.88 3.88
N CYS A 14 10.76 -8.67 3.31
CA CYS A 14 9.98 -7.54 3.82
C CYS A 14 8.47 -7.72 3.57
N PHE A 15 8.11 -8.36 2.46
CA PHE A 15 6.70 -8.55 2.08
C PHE A 15 5.97 -9.65 2.84
N GLU A 16 6.69 -10.63 3.41
CA GLU A 16 6.08 -11.64 4.30
C GLU A 16 5.46 -11.03 5.57
N LYS A 17 6.00 -9.89 6.04
CA LYS A 17 5.49 -9.18 7.23
C LYS A 17 4.30 -8.25 6.95
N ILE A 18 3.93 -8.06 5.68
CA ILE A 18 2.82 -7.19 5.31
C ILE A 18 1.52 -7.99 5.37
N ALA A 19 0.65 -7.60 6.31
CA ALA A 19 -0.69 -8.18 6.47
C ALA A 19 -1.65 -7.68 5.38
N TYR A 20 -1.60 -6.38 5.06
CA TYR A 20 -2.38 -5.75 4.00
C TYR A 20 -1.74 -4.41 3.61
N GLY A 21 -1.98 -3.94 2.39
CA GLY A 21 -1.48 -2.66 1.89
C GLY A 21 -2.52 -1.89 1.08
N PHE A 22 -2.43 -0.56 1.12
CA PHE A 22 -3.26 0.37 0.35
C PHE A 22 -2.37 1.23 -0.53
N ALA A 23 -2.51 1.10 -1.85
CA ALA A 23 -1.92 2.03 -2.80
C ALA A 23 -3.01 2.97 -3.30
N ILE A 24 -2.99 4.24 -2.89
CA ILE A 24 -4.00 5.26 -3.21
C ILE A 24 -3.39 6.37 -4.06
N ASN A 25 -4.22 7.06 -4.85
CA ASN A 25 -3.76 8.07 -5.82
C ASN A 25 -2.78 7.52 -6.87
N VAL A 26 -2.95 6.25 -7.25
CA VAL A 26 -2.11 5.62 -8.27
C VAL A 26 -2.45 6.23 -9.63
N ASN A 27 -1.48 6.90 -10.24
CA ASN A 27 -1.61 7.45 -11.58
C ASN A 27 -1.46 6.34 -12.64
N SER A 28 -1.75 6.67 -13.90
CA SER A 28 -1.72 5.70 -15.01
C SER A 28 -0.34 5.04 -15.20
N VAL A 29 0.75 5.77 -14.96
CA VAL A 29 2.12 5.25 -15.07
C VAL A 29 2.42 4.23 -13.97
N ALA A 30 2.08 4.55 -12.73
CA ALA A 30 2.26 3.65 -11.60
C ALA A 30 1.37 2.39 -11.74
N ALA A 31 0.15 2.53 -12.27
CA ALA A 31 -0.71 1.39 -12.58
C ALA A 31 -0.09 0.46 -13.63
N GLN A 32 0.46 1.00 -14.71
CA GLN A 32 1.18 0.21 -15.73
C GLN A 32 2.40 -0.49 -15.14
N MET A 33 3.15 0.20 -14.28
CA MET A 33 4.32 -0.40 -13.63
C MET A 33 3.95 -1.55 -12.71
N MET A 34 2.81 -1.45 -12.01
CA MET A 34 2.24 -2.52 -11.20
C MET A 34 1.86 -3.74 -12.04
N GLU A 35 1.33 -3.56 -13.26
CA GLU A 35 1.07 -4.67 -14.19
C GLU A 35 2.35 -5.38 -14.63
N VAL A 36 3.43 -4.63 -14.89
CA VAL A 36 4.72 -5.20 -15.27
C VAL A 36 5.34 -6.03 -14.15
N VAL A 37 5.23 -5.57 -12.89
CA VAL A 37 5.78 -6.29 -11.73
C VAL A 37 4.82 -7.34 -11.17
N ARG A 38 3.56 -7.36 -11.62
CA ARG A 38 2.51 -8.29 -11.15
C ARG A 38 2.93 -9.76 -11.16
N PRO A 39 3.59 -10.29 -12.22
CA PRO A 39 4.04 -11.68 -12.23
C PRO A 39 5.08 -12.00 -11.15
N THR A 40 5.88 -11.00 -10.78
CA THR A 40 6.95 -11.16 -9.77
C THR A 40 6.40 -10.99 -8.35
N LEU A 41 5.33 -10.20 -8.20
CA LEU A 41 4.74 -9.81 -6.92
C LEU A 41 3.32 -10.36 -6.72
N ALA A 42 2.91 -11.40 -7.46
CA ALA A 42 1.53 -11.88 -7.47
C ALA A 42 0.98 -12.16 -6.05
N ARG A 43 1.75 -12.92 -5.24
CA ARG A 43 1.42 -13.20 -3.83
C ARG A 43 1.37 -11.97 -2.93
N PHE A 44 2.08 -10.90 -3.28
CA PHE A 44 2.07 -9.64 -2.55
C PHE A 44 0.87 -8.78 -2.95
N LEU A 45 0.58 -8.71 -4.25
CA LEU A 45 -0.55 -7.94 -4.78
C LEU A 45 -1.91 -8.51 -4.34
N GLU A 46 -1.98 -9.80 -4.00
CA GLU A 46 -3.15 -10.38 -3.32
C GLU A 46 -3.47 -9.68 -1.99
N LYS A 47 -2.47 -9.09 -1.32
CA LYS A 47 -2.62 -8.37 -0.05
C LYS A 47 -2.68 -6.85 -0.23
N VAL A 48 -2.52 -6.33 -1.45
CA VAL A 48 -2.47 -4.89 -1.71
C VAL A 48 -3.64 -4.47 -2.58
N ASN A 49 -4.49 -3.62 -2.00
CA ASN A 49 -5.55 -2.98 -2.75
C ASN A 49 -5.02 -1.72 -3.44
N VAL A 50 -5.18 -1.67 -4.76
CA VAL A 50 -4.73 -0.56 -5.60
C VAL A 50 -5.94 0.28 -6.00
N TYR A 51 -5.89 1.57 -5.66
CA TYR A 51 -6.91 2.55 -5.97
C TYR A 51 -6.34 3.71 -6.77
N GLY A 52 -7.12 4.16 -7.76
CA GLY A 52 -6.81 5.34 -8.56
C GLY A 52 -6.93 6.65 -7.78
N THR A 53 -7.01 7.76 -8.51
CA THR A 53 -7.06 9.12 -7.95
C THR A 53 -8.45 9.53 -7.42
N ILE A 54 -9.49 8.76 -7.73
CA ILE A 54 -10.87 9.12 -7.34
C ILE A 54 -11.08 8.83 -5.86
N THR A 55 -11.03 9.89 -5.06
CA THR A 55 -11.10 9.83 -3.59
C THR A 55 -12.39 9.21 -3.07
N SER A 56 -13.52 9.43 -3.74
CA SER A 56 -14.82 8.87 -3.34
C SER A 56 -14.88 7.34 -3.41
N PHE A 57 -14.02 6.69 -4.21
CA PHE A 57 -13.96 5.23 -4.29
C PHE A 57 -13.14 4.61 -3.15
N TRP A 58 -11.94 5.13 -2.90
CA TRP A 58 -11.01 4.48 -1.96
C TRP A 58 -11.19 4.91 -0.52
N LYS A 59 -11.63 6.16 -0.27
CA LYS A 59 -11.77 6.69 1.09
C LYS A 59 -12.77 5.90 1.96
N PRO A 60 -13.96 5.50 1.46
CA PRO A 60 -14.88 4.68 2.25
C PRO A 60 -14.32 3.28 2.56
N ILE A 61 -13.52 2.70 1.66
CA ILE A 61 -12.92 1.39 1.87
C ILE A 61 -11.80 1.48 2.91
N LEU A 62 -10.95 2.50 2.80
CA LEU A 62 -9.89 2.77 3.75
C LEU A 62 -10.44 2.96 5.18
N LEU A 63 -11.51 3.73 5.33
CA LEU A 63 -12.16 3.97 6.63
C LEU A 63 -12.92 2.75 7.19
N LYS A 64 -13.24 1.76 6.36
CA LYS A 64 -13.77 0.46 6.82
C LYS A 64 -12.68 -0.47 7.31
N THR A 65 -11.47 -0.36 6.76
CA THR A 65 -10.35 -1.25 7.11
C THR A 65 -9.51 -0.71 8.26
N LEU A 66 -9.34 0.61 8.32
CA LEU A 66 -8.55 1.28 9.35
C LEU A 66 -9.43 2.23 10.16
N PRO A 67 -9.30 2.24 11.49
CA PRO A 67 -10.05 3.17 12.31
C PRO A 67 -9.55 4.60 12.03
N ALA A 68 -10.48 5.56 12.02
CA ALA A 68 -10.21 6.90 11.53
C ALA A 68 -9.14 7.64 12.35
N ASP A 69 -9.04 7.35 13.65
CA ASP A 69 -8.03 7.89 14.57
C ASP A 69 -6.58 7.48 14.22
N GLN A 70 -6.41 6.40 13.47
CA GLN A 70 -5.10 5.93 12.99
C GLN A 70 -4.74 6.50 11.61
N LEU A 71 -5.64 7.26 10.97
CA LEU A 71 -5.42 7.84 9.67
C LEU A 71 -5.00 9.30 9.76
N HIS A 72 -4.08 9.72 8.89
CA HIS A 72 -3.78 11.13 8.71
C HIS A 72 -5.04 11.88 8.20
N PRO A 73 -5.24 13.16 8.53
CA PRO A 73 -6.40 13.94 8.07
C PRO A 73 -6.61 13.90 6.55
N ALA A 74 -5.51 13.87 5.80
CA ALA A 74 -5.52 13.73 4.33
C ALA A 74 -6.23 12.46 3.81
N TYR A 75 -6.32 11.43 4.66
CA TYR A 75 -6.94 10.14 4.34
C TYR A 75 -8.27 9.91 5.06
N GLY A 76 -8.80 10.92 5.76
CA GLY A 76 -10.09 10.86 6.45
C GLY A 76 -10.01 10.68 7.96
N GLY A 77 -8.83 10.82 8.57
CA GLY A 77 -8.71 10.84 10.03
C GLY A 77 -8.94 12.21 10.67
N PRO A 78 -8.87 12.29 12.01
CA PRO A 78 -9.23 13.48 12.77
C PRO A 78 -8.17 14.59 12.61
N LYS A 79 -8.59 15.87 12.70
CA LYS A 79 -7.68 17.03 12.49
C LYS A 79 -6.51 17.08 13.49
N ASP A 80 -6.71 16.52 14.68
CA ASP A 80 -5.76 16.41 15.76
C ASP A 80 -4.95 15.11 15.74
N PHE A 81 -4.90 14.42 14.60
CA PHE A 81 -4.11 13.20 14.40
C PHE A 81 -2.70 13.35 14.96
N ARG A 82 -2.38 12.50 15.93
CA ARG A 82 -1.02 12.34 16.46
C ARG A 82 -0.52 10.99 15.94
N PRO A 83 0.52 10.96 15.09
CA PRO A 83 1.05 9.69 14.62
C PRO A 83 1.52 8.86 15.82
N VAL A 84 0.85 7.74 16.06
CA VAL A 84 1.35 6.75 17.01
C VAL A 84 2.63 6.20 16.38
N LYS A 85 3.80 6.53 16.96
CA LYS A 85 5.07 5.96 16.53
C LYS A 85 5.03 4.46 16.79
N VAL A 86 4.65 3.69 15.78
CA VAL A 86 4.87 2.24 15.79
C VAL A 86 6.32 2.03 15.40
N TYR A 87 7.19 1.89 16.40
CA TYR A 87 8.57 1.44 16.18
C TYR A 87 8.49 -0.03 15.74
N GLY A 88 8.71 -0.27 14.45
CA GLY A 88 8.88 -1.60 13.86
C GLY A 88 10.36 -1.95 13.76
#